data_AF-A0A7C7RI29-F1
#
_entry.id   AF-A0A7C7RI29-F1
#
_cell.length_a   1.000
_cell.length_b   1.000
_cell.length_c   1.000
_cell.angle_alpha   90.00
_cell.angle_beta   90.00
_cell.angle_gamma   90.00
#
_symmetry.space_group_name_H-M   'P 1'
#
loop_
_entity.id
_entity.type
_entity.pdbx_description
1 polymer ?
#
loop_
_entity_poly.entity_id
_entity_poly.type
_entity_poly.pdbx_seq_one_letter_code
_entity_poly.pdbx_strand_id
1 'polypeptide(L)'
;MEGRAYALYSNPHSGIPREGRSRNLVVEPLDIIYDGPRRFIAQATIHIMKDYINIINLKQTLIFNKVHKHVVILMDVSFLKTSEEASSLQIRFSRRVALPVSQDQIRFQSGIETAYNSHRAGPGTLDLATISINGITAFAAYWPATTQLGLYGLREWNKPATSPPSQGEFVLLVGGWQDLIRPGSSKRFVTVYGAVDGFPEGNKDLKYQLDRVFNPWGLRDALTAEYRWILVGRNAEKDFTTAKILKSKMVNIRVGFDGVNPNLPEIPALLMLSLEDYYDSIGRLHFKTTSVGIPVAGSNMIVIGSLYANMGSEYFNDFTDVLLVQYVREDPLPIYSTHKILLYAPSSLKNQFTTLKEGIALISIGQDPNGTRGLCVWGWTAKDTYYAVMALDRIDTRKIPDGATSIIIKLDYTKAPFSEGFLKIVEYNGTIMSWERC
;
A
#
# COMPACT_ATOMS: atom_id res chain seq x y z
N MET A 1 -32.28 -8.48 -13.22
CA MET A 1 -32.63 -8.44 -11.78
C MET A 1 -31.96 -7.19 -11.21
N GLU A 2 -32.71 -6.13 -10.90
CA GLU A 2 -32.12 -4.91 -10.31
C GLU A 2 -31.83 -5.16 -8.82
N GLY A 3 -30.58 -5.45 -8.49
CA GLY A 3 -30.15 -5.54 -7.10
C GLY A 3 -29.87 -4.15 -6.53
N ARG A 4 -30.54 -3.77 -5.45
CA ARG A 4 -30.11 -2.67 -4.57
C ARG A 4 -29.44 -3.29 -3.34
N ALA A 5 -28.17 -2.99 -3.12
CA ALA A 5 -27.46 -3.34 -1.89
C ALA A 5 -27.35 -2.10 -0.99
N TYR A 6 -27.69 -2.25 0.30
CA TYR A 6 -27.60 -1.18 1.31
C TYR A 6 -26.44 -1.46 2.28
N ALA A 7 -25.82 -0.38 2.78
CA ALA A 7 -25.09 -0.40 4.05
C ALA A 7 -25.32 0.92 4.80
N LEU A 8 -25.73 0.84 6.07
CA LEU A 8 -25.85 1.95 7.02
C LEU A 8 -25.20 1.53 8.35
N TYR A 9 -24.48 2.47 8.99
CA TYR A 9 -24.29 2.48 10.43
C TYR A 9 -24.49 3.92 10.94
N SER A 10 -25.33 4.11 11.97
CA SER A 10 -25.48 5.35 12.75
C SER A 10 -25.61 4.97 14.24
N ASN A 11 -25.23 5.80 15.22
CA ASN A 11 -25.85 7.10 15.52
C ASN A 11 -24.92 7.99 16.38
N PRO A 12 -24.72 9.29 16.05
CA PRO A 12 -23.89 10.21 16.84
C PRO A 12 -24.60 10.87 18.04
N HIS A 13 -25.88 10.61 18.32
CA HIS A 13 -26.51 11.04 19.57
C HIS A 13 -27.26 9.84 20.17
N SER A 14 -27.03 9.55 21.44
CA SER A 14 -28.12 9.12 22.32
C SER A 14 -29.43 9.84 21.94
N GLY A 15 -30.50 9.19 21.49
CA GLY A 15 -30.71 7.81 21.06
C GLY A 15 -31.85 7.85 20.02
N ILE A 16 -32.14 6.85 19.20
CA ILE A 16 -31.97 5.40 19.29
C ILE A 16 -31.93 4.88 17.83
N PRO A 17 -30.92 4.10 17.40
CA PRO A 17 -31.00 3.34 16.15
C PRO A 17 -31.52 1.93 16.46
N ARG A 18 -32.84 1.71 16.47
CA ARG A 18 -33.37 0.34 16.58
C ARG A 18 -33.29 -0.46 15.27
N GLU A 19 -32.92 0.18 14.16
CA GLU A 19 -32.78 -0.47 12.83
C GLU A 19 -31.48 -0.06 12.11
N GLY A 20 -30.37 0.07 12.84
CA GLY A 20 -29.05 0.42 12.31
C GLY A 20 -28.21 -0.76 11.78
N ARG A 21 -28.78 -1.96 11.70
CA ARG A 21 -28.20 -3.12 11.02
C ARG A 21 -29.19 -3.57 9.97
N SER A 22 -28.85 -3.48 8.69
CA SER A 22 -29.63 -4.23 7.72
C SER A 22 -29.45 -5.73 8.05
N ARG A 23 -30.55 -6.49 8.09
CA ARG A 23 -30.56 -7.92 8.48
C ARG A 23 -29.73 -8.82 7.54
N ASN A 24 -29.17 -8.22 6.50
CA ASN A 24 -28.46 -8.89 5.43
C ASN A 24 -26.95 -8.61 5.47
N LEU A 25 -26.38 -8.19 6.60
CA LEU A 25 -24.94 -8.02 6.75
C LEU A 25 -24.36 -9.06 7.70
N VAL A 26 -23.27 -9.70 7.29
CA VAL A 26 -22.45 -10.56 8.14
C VAL A 26 -21.04 -9.97 8.12
N VAL A 27 -20.44 -9.79 9.29
CA VAL A 27 -19.12 -9.14 9.44
C VAL A 27 -18.16 -10.17 10.00
N GLU A 28 -17.00 -10.31 9.38
CA GLU A 28 -15.91 -11.13 9.91
C GLU A 28 -15.18 -10.36 11.04
N PRO A 29 -14.51 -11.07 11.97
CA PRO A 29 -13.56 -10.44 12.88
C PRO A 29 -12.53 -9.60 12.13
N LEU A 30 -12.06 -8.52 12.75
CA LEU A 30 -10.97 -7.71 12.19
C LEU A 30 -9.69 -8.55 12.14
N ASP A 31 -9.11 -8.69 10.95
CA ASP A 31 -7.87 -9.44 10.76
C ASP A 31 -6.67 -8.48 10.79
N ILE A 32 -5.71 -8.73 11.67
CA ILE A 32 -4.46 -7.95 11.74
C ILE A 32 -3.43 -8.64 10.84
N ILE A 33 -3.15 -8.03 9.70
CA ILE A 33 -2.29 -8.63 8.67
C ILE A 33 -0.81 -8.32 8.93
N TYR A 34 -0.53 -7.12 9.42
CA TYR A 34 0.83 -6.65 9.66
C TYR A 34 0.85 -5.59 10.75
N ASP A 35 1.73 -5.73 11.73
CA ASP A 35 1.99 -4.71 12.75
C ASP A 35 3.49 -4.47 12.88
N GLY A 36 4.00 -3.62 11.98
CA GLY A 36 5.39 -3.20 11.97
C GLY A 36 5.62 -1.89 12.74
N PRO A 37 6.88 -1.54 13.03
CA PRO A 37 7.23 -0.32 13.75
C PRO A 37 6.76 0.99 13.08
N ARG A 38 6.55 0.97 11.75
CA ARG A 38 6.16 2.16 10.97
C ARG A 38 4.87 1.99 10.18
N ARG A 39 4.35 0.77 10.05
CA ARG A 39 3.09 0.51 9.37
C ARG A 39 2.25 -0.52 10.11
N PHE A 40 0.95 -0.28 10.19
CA PHE A 40 -0.03 -1.26 10.65
C PHE A 40 -1.07 -1.49 9.56
N ILE A 41 -1.42 -2.75 9.31
CA ILE A 41 -2.42 -3.16 8.32
C ILE A 41 -3.43 -4.08 8.99
N ALA A 42 -4.69 -3.67 8.91
CA ALA A 42 -5.82 -4.51 9.31
C ALA A 42 -6.83 -4.61 8.18
N GLN A 43 -7.61 -5.69 8.17
CA GLN A 43 -8.62 -5.96 7.18
C GLN A 43 -9.95 -6.28 7.84
N ALA A 44 -11.01 -5.61 7.39
CA ALA A 44 -12.38 -5.92 7.78
C ALA A 44 -13.17 -6.38 6.56
N THR A 45 -13.82 -7.53 6.64
CA THR A 45 -14.70 -8.06 5.59
C THR A 45 -16.15 -7.97 6.04
N ILE A 46 -17.00 -7.43 5.16
CA ILE A 46 -18.45 -7.38 5.33
C ILE A 46 -19.08 -8.11 4.15
N HIS A 47 -19.87 -9.13 4.44
CA HIS A 47 -20.69 -9.85 3.46
C HIS A 47 -22.09 -9.22 3.42
N ILE A 48 -22.54 -8.89 2.21
CA ILE A 48 -23.91 -8.44 1.96
C ILE A 48 -24.69 -9.62 1.37
N MET A 49 -25.69 -10.05 2.11
CA MET A 49 -26.53 -11.19 1.82
C MET A 49 -27.78 -10.74 1.03
N LYS A 50 -28.33 -11.66 0.26
CA LYS A 50 -29.68 -11.61 -0.31
C LYS A 50 -30.27 -13.01 -0.20
N ASP A 51 -31.43 -13.13 0.43
CA ASP A 51 -32.10 -14.42 0.65
C ASP A 51 -31.17 -15.49 1.26
N TYR A 52 -30.37 -15.09 2.26
CA TYR A 52 -29.35 -15.91 2.94
C TYR A 52 -28.17 -16.36 2.07
N ILE A 53 -28.03 -15.84 0.85
CA ILE A 53 -26.90 -16.08 -0.05
C ILE A 53 -25.99 -14.85 -0.04
N ASN A 54 -24.69 -15.04 0.13
CA ASN A 54 -23.72 -13.95 0.01
C ASN A 54 -23.62 -13.52 -1.46
N ILE A 55 -23.89 -12.24 -1.73
CA ILE A 55 -23.83 -11.69 -3.09
C ILE A 55 -22.71 -10.68 -3.26
N ILE A 56 -22.27 -10.01 -2.19
CA ILE A 56 -21.22 -8.98 -2.26
C ILE A 56 -20.29 -9.12 -1.07
N ASN A 57 -18.99 -9.07 -1.35
CA ASN A 57 -17.98 -8.83 -0.32
C ASN A 57 -17.53 -7.37 -0.39
N LEU A 58 -17.68 -6.63 0.70
CA LEU A 58 -17.03 -5.35 0.94
C LEU A 58 -15.84 -5.59 1.86
N LYS A 59 -14.64 -5.56 1.29
CA LYS A 59 -13.38 -5.71 2.01
C LYS A 59 -12.74 -4.35 2.20
N GLN A 60 -12.42 -4.01 3.44
CA GLN A 60 -11.79 -2.76 3.83
C GLN A 60 -10.40 -3.05 4.38
N THR A 61 -9.35 -2.71 3.63
CA THR A 61 -7.98 -2.81 4.10
C THR A 61 -7.54 -1.44 4.60
N LEU A 62 -7.30 -1.34 5.91
CA LEU A 62 -6.83 -0.13 6.59
C LEU A 62 -5.32 -0.18 6.71
N ILE A 63 -4.63 0.77 6.08
CA ILE A 63 -3.17 0.90 6.10
C ILE A 63 -2.83 2.17 6.87
N PHE A 64 -2.40 1.99 8.11
CA PHE A 64 -1.95 3.08 8.97
C PHE A 64 -0.45 3.28 8.77
N ASN A 65 -0.08 4.36 8.06
CA ASN A 65 1.31 4.77 7.95
C ASN A 65 1.69 5.59 9.18
N LYS A 66 2.25 4.93 10.21
CA LYS A 66 2.56 5.52 11.52
C LYS A 66 3.51 6.71 11.42
N VAL A 67 4.42 6.67 10.43
CA VAL A 67 5.43 7.72 10.24
C VAL A 67 4.92 8.85 9.34
N HIS A 68 4.17 8.52 8.29
CA HIS A 68 3.61 9.52 7.38
C HIS A 68 2.28 10.12 7.87
N LYS A 69 1.79 9.72 9.05
CA LYS A 69 0.62 10.27 9.75
C LYS A 69 -0.65 10.32 8.90
N HIS A 70 -0.84 9.35 8.02
CA HIS A 70 -2.08 9.17 7.27
C HIS A 70 -2.52 7.70 7.26
N VAL A 71 -3.81 7.53 7.02
CA VAL A 71 -4.47 6.23 6.87
C VAL A 71 -4.98 6.13 5.45
N VAL A 72 -4.55 5.09 4.73
CA VAL A 72 -5.13 4.69 3.45
C VAL A 72 -6.16 3.61 3.72
N ILE A 73 -7.36 3.77 3.19
CA ILE A 73 -8.41 2.76 3.28
C ILE A 73 -8.76 2.31 1.88
N LEU A 74 -8.37 1.08 1.55
CA LEU A 74 -8.76 0.41 0.32
C LEU A 74 -10.10 -0.28 0.55
N MET A 75 -11.05 -0.04 -0.35
CA MET A 75 -12.40 -0.59 -0.29
C MET A 75 -12.66 -1.38 -1.56
N ASP A 76 -12.62 -2.70 -1.44
CA ASP A 76 -12.88 -3.62 -2.54
C ASP A 76 -14.31 -4.12 -2.46
N VAL A 77 -15.13 -3.73 -3.44
CA VAL A 77 -16.49 -4.20 -3.59
C VAL A 77 -16.50 -5.29 -4.65
N SER A 78 -16.73 -6.53 -4.24
CA SER A 78 -16.70 -7.71 -5.11
C SER A 78 -18.11 -8.26 -5.30
N PHE A 79 -18.58 -8.37 -6.55
CA PHE A 79 -19.87 -8.96 -6.86
C PHE A 79 -19.71 -10.45 -7.20
N LEU A 80 -20.23 -11.31 -6.33
CA LEU A 80 -19.93 -12.74 -6.34
C LEU A 80 -20.80 -13.56 -7.31
N LYS A 81 -21.84 -12.95 -7.87
CA LYS A 81 -22.68 -13.62 -8.87
C LYS A 81 -21.96 -13.72 -10.20
N THR A 82 -22.19 -14.80 -10.92
CA THR A 82 -21.73 -15.01 -12.29
C THR A 82 -22.64 -14.29 -13.30
N SER A 83 -22.17 -14.14 -14.55
CA SER A 83 -22.97 -13.51 -15.62
C SER A 83 -24.23 -14.30 -15.98
N GLU A 84 -24.28 -15.58 -15.65
CA GLU A 84 -25.45 -16.44 -15.82
C GLU A 84 -26.51 -16.18 -14.73
N GLU A 85 -26.07 -15.81 -13.53
CA GLU A 85 -26.95 -15.61 -12.38
C GLU A 85 -27.51 -14.17 -12.27
N ALA A 86 -26.78 -13.16 -12.77
CA ALA A 86 -27.17 -11.77 -12.60
C ALA A 86 -26.64 -10.85 -13.71
N SER A 87 -27.37 -9.73 -13.90
CA SER A 87 -26.85 -8.56 -14.61
C SER A 87 -25.93 -7.74 -13.71
N SER A 88 -25.24 -6.74 -14.27
CA SER A 88 -24.46 -5.76 -13.50
C SER A 88 -25.25 -5.17 -12.34
N LEU A 89 -24.57 -4.99 -11.22
CA LEU A 89 -25.12 -4.45 -9.99
C LEU A 89 -24.84 -2.95 -9.90
N GLN A 90 -25.89 -2.14 -9.70
CA GLN A 90 -25.71 -0.73 -9.35
C GLN A 90 -25.40 -0.61 -7.86
N ILE A 91 -24.28 0.04 -7.56
CA ILE A 91 -23.87 0.32 -6.18
C ILE A 91 -23.88 1.81 -5.91
N ARG A 92 -24.24 2.16 -4.67
CA ARG A 92 -24.02 3.47 -4.09
C ARG A 92 -23.43 3.27 -2.71
N PHE A 93 -22.26 3.83 -2.46
CA PHE A 93 -21.63 3.78 -1.16
C PHE A 93 -20.92 5.11 -0.87
N SER A 94 -20.72 5.41 0.40
CA SER A 94 -20.13 6.67 0.84
C SER A 94 -19.22 6.48 2.04
N ARG A 95 -18.13 7.22 2.09
CA ARG A 95 -17.33 7.46 3.27
C ARG A 95 -17.73 8.77 3.91
N ARG A 96 -17.84 8.75 5.24
CA ARG A 96 -18.31 9.88 6.03
C ARG A 96 -17.38 10.11 7.19
N VAL A 97 -17.03 11.37 7.44
CA VAL A 97 -16.31 11.78 8.65
C VAL A 97 -17.04 12.96 9.28
N ALA A 98 -17.30 12.87 10.58
CA ALA A 98 -17.87 13.95 11.35
C ALA A 98 -16.75 14.87 11.85
N LEU A 99 -16.87 16.17 11.60
CA LEU A 99 -15.85 17.16 11.90
C LEU A 99 -16.48 18.33 12.68
N PRO A 100 -15.88 18.79 13.79
CA PRO A 100 -16.36 19.94 14.55
C PRO A 100 -15.82 21.25 13.93
N VAL A 101 -16.15 21.51 12.67
CA VAL A 101 -15.63 22.66 11.92
C VAL A 101 -16.73 23.36 11.15
N SER A 102 -16.57 24.66 10.98
CA SER A 102 -17.44 25.48 10.14
C SER A 102 -17.13 25.25 8.65
N GLN A 103 -18.12 25.48 7.79
CA GLN A 103 -17.99 25.23 6.35
C GLN A 103 -16.90 26.09 5.67
N ASP A 104 -16.64 27.31 6.16
CA ASP A 104 -15.60 28.21 5.66
C ASP A 104 -14.17 27.69 5.89
N GLN A 105 -14.00 26.72 6.80
CA GLN A 105 -12.71 26.07 7.06
C GLN A 105 -12.40 24.94 6.07
N ILE A 106 -13.35 24.57 5.21
CA ILE A 106 -13.23 23.44 4.30
C ILE A 106 -13.10 23.92 2.86
N ARG A 107 -12.11 23.36 2.14
CA ARG A 107 -11.93 23.60 0.71
C ARG A 107 -11.98 22.29 -0.04
N PHE A 108 -12.60 22.33 -1.22
CA PHE A 108 -12.72 21.20 -2.12
C PHE A 108 -11.90 21.44 -3.38
N GLN A 109 -11.21 20.41 -3.84
CA GLN A 109 -10.53 20.35 -5.12
C GLN A 109 -10.95 19.05 -5.80
N SER A 110 -11.46 19.13 -7.02
CA SER A 110 -11.92 17.95 -7.77
C SER A 110 -11.04 17.69 -8.98
N GLY A 111 -10.98 16.42 -9.40
CA GLY A 111 -10.33 16.07 -10.66
C GLY A 111 -8.80 16.14 -10.64
N ILE A 112 -8.15 15.99 -9.49
CA ILE A 112 -6.69 15.97 -9.38
C ILE A 112 -6.16 14.68 -10.01
N GLU A 113 -5.25 14.78 -10.98
CA GLU A 113 -4.70 13.63 -11.70
C GLU A 113 -3.86 12.69 -10.81
N THR A 114 -3.94 11.40 -11.12
CA THR A 114 -3.15 10.35 -10.47
C THR A 114 -2.44 9.49 -11.51
N ALA A 115 -1.39 8.79 -11.09
CA ALA A 115 -0.66 7.84 -11.94
C ALA A 115 -1.47 6.58 -12.28
N TYR A 116 -2.62 6.37 -11.64
CA TYR A 116 -3.45 5.19 -11.79
C TYR A 116 -4.57 5.43 -12.78
N ASN A 117 -4.80 4.52 -13.72
CA ASN A 117 -5.97 4.59 -14.60
C ASN A 117 -7.26 4.34 -13.81
N SER A 118 -8.32 5.10 -14.12
CA SER A 118 -9.64 4.80 -13.57
C SER A 118 -10.29 3.61 -14.28
N HIS A 119 -11.30 3.03 -13.64
CA HIS A 119 -12.18 2.03 -14.24
C HIS A 119 -12.97 2.53 -15.48
N ARG A 120 -12.90 3.82 -15.83
CA ARG A 120 -13.65 4.45 -16.93
C ARG A 120 -12.82 4.73 -18.19
N ALA A 121 -11.60 4.18 -18.28
CA ALA A 121 -10.60 4.43 -19.32
C ALA A 121 -10.09 5.89 -19.33
N GLY A 122 -8.79 6.05 -19.06
CA GLY A 122 -8.12 7.36 -18.85
C GLY A 122 -7.49 7.47 -17.46
N PRO A 123 -6.63 8.49 -17.25
CA PRO A 123 -6.01 8.74 -15.96
C PRO A 123 -7.10 8.91 -14.91
N GLY A 124 -6.99 8.15 -13.82
CA GLY A 124 -7.87 8.27 -12.69
C GLY A 124 -7.59 9.57 -11.97
N THR A 125 -8.65 10.28 -11.61
CA THR A 125 -8.56 11.50 -10.81
C THR A 125 -9.03 11.21 -9.39
N LEU A 126 -8.66 12.08 -8.46
CA LEU A 126 -9.17 12.10 -7.09
C LEU A 126 -9.85 13.42 -6.81
N ASP A 127 -10.75 13.41 -5.82
CA ASP A 127 -11.23 14.62 -5.17
C ASP A 127 -10.61 14.75 -3.78
N LEU A 128 -10.33 15.98 -3.37
CA LEU A 128 -9.66 16.33 -2.12
C LEU A 128 -10.51 17.33 -1.35
N ALA A 129 -10.74 17.04 -0.07
CA ALA A 129 -11.21 18.01 0.90
C ALA A 129 -10.07 18.33 1.87
N THR A 130 -9.77 19.62 2.06
CA THR A 130 -8.81 20.09 3.06
C THR A 130 -9.53 20.92 4.11
N ILE A 131 -9.18 20.72 5.39
CA ILE A 131 -9.78 21.39 6.53
C ILE A 131 -8.68 22.12 7.31
N SER A 132 -8.78 23.44 7.44
CA SER A 132 -7.79 24.26 8.14
C SER A 132 -8.22 24.54 9.58
N ILE A 133 -7.45 24.06 10.55
CA ILE A 133 -7.71 24.22 11.98
C ILE A 133 -6.41 24.58 12.69
N ASN A 134 -6.34 25.79 13.27
CA ASN A 134 -5.22 26.21 14.14
C ASN A 134 -3.81 25.98 13.55
N GLY A 135 -3.63 26.28 12.26
CA GLY A 135 -2.33 26.09 11.58
C GLY A 135 -2.01 24.64 11.20
N ILE A 136 -2.97 23.72 11.33
CA ILE A 136 -2.91 22.35 10.82
C ILE A 136 -3.90 22.22 9.65
N THR A 137 -3.49 21.52 8.60
CA THR A 137 -4.37 21.09 7.50
C THR A 137 -4.67 19.60 7.65
N ALA A 138 -5.91 19.26 8.03
CA ALA A 138 -6.42 17.91 7.87
C ALA A 138 -6.91 17.72 6.42
N PHE A 139 -6.87 16.49 5.92
CA PHE A 139 -7.33 16.22 4.56
C PHE A 139 -8.03 14.87 4.43
N ALA A 140 -8.94 14.80 3.45
CA ALA A 140 -9.59 13.59 2.99
C ALA A 140 -9.53 13.55 1.46
N ALA A 141 -8.79 12.59 0.91
CA ALA A 141 -8.70 12.35 -0.53
C ALA A 141 -9.51 11.11 -0.92
N TYR A 142 -10.22 11.18 -2.04
CA TYR A 142 -11.14 10.14 -2.51
C TYR A 142 -10.79 9.75 -3.95
N TRP A 143 -10.46 8.49 -4.17
CA TRP A 143 -10.14 7.96 -5.49
C TRP A 143 -10.96 6.70 -5.81
N PRO A 144 -11.47 6.52 -7.04
CA PRO A 144 -11.55 7.53 -8.09
C PRO A 144 -12.34 8.76 -7.63
N ALA A 145 -12.34 9.85 -8.40
CA ALA A 145 -13.14 11.03 -8.12
C ALA A 145 -14.60 10.64 -7.81
N THR A 146 -15.15 11.29 -6.81
CA THR A 146 -16.46 10.97 -6.25
C THR A 146 -17.57 11.40 -7.21
N THR A 147 -18.70 10.70 -7.16
CA THR A 147 -19.94 11.19 -7.81
C THR A 147 -20.63 12.24 -6.96
N GLN A 148 -20.26 12.34 -5.69
CA GLN A 148 -20.84 13.26 -4.70
C GLN A 148 -19.76 13.57 -3.65
N LEU A 149 -19.35 14.82 -3.58
CA LEU A 149 -18.52 15.36 -2.50
C LEU A 149 -19.21 16.57 -1.89
N GLY A 150 -19.34 16.60 -0.57
CA GLY A 150 -19.89 17.79 0.08
C GLY A 150 -20.07 17.63 1.59
N LEU A 151 -20.63 18.68 2.17
CA LEU A 151 -20.96 18.76 3.59
C LEU A 151 -22.46 18.53 3.82
N TYR A 152 -22.75 17.79 4.88
CA TYR A 152 -24.09 17.44 5.30
C TYR A 152 -24.22 17.80 6.78
N GLY A 153 -25.39 18.27 7.19
CA GLY A 153 -25.66 18.46 8.62
C GLY A 153 -25.68 17.11 9.33
N LEU A 154 -25.16 17.04 10.56
CA LEU A 154 -25.18 15.78 11.34
C LEU A 154 -26.60 15.21 11.51
N ARG A 155 -27.61 16.09 11.62
CA ARG A 155 -29.04 15.74 11.78
C ARG A 155 -29.77 15.55 10.44
N GLU A 156 -29.21 16.05 9.35
CA GLU A 156 -29.80 16.03 7.99
C GLU A 156 -28.91 15.29 7.00
N TRP A 157 -28.35 14.14 7.42
CA TRP A 157 -27.36 13.37 6.65
C TRP A 157 -27.83 12.92 5.25
N ASN A 158 -29.12 13.00 4.95
CA ASN A 158 -29.74 12.60 3.69
C ASN A 158 -30.02 13.78 2.73
N LYS A 159 -29.69 15.02 3.11
CA LYS A 159 -29.81 16.22 2.26
C LYS A 159 -28.52 17.03 2.32
N PRO A 160 -28.00 17.55 1.19
CA PRO A 160 -26.89 18.49 1.22
C PRO A 160 -27.23 19.66 2.16
N ALA A 161 -26.27 20.13 2.96
CA ALA A 161 -26.51 21.28 3.82
C ALA A 161 -26.89 22.49 2.94
N THR A 162 -28.14 22.92 3.01
CA THR A 162 -28.65 24.09 2.24
C THR A 162 -28.34 25.41 2.95
N SER A 163 -27.91 25.34 4.21
CA SER A 163 -27.53 26.48 5.04
C SER A 163 -26.19 26.19 5.70
N PRO A 164 -25.31 27.20 5.87
CA PRO A 164 -24.03 27.00 6.52
C PRO A 164 -24.26 26.45 7.94
N PRO A 165 -23.54 25.40 8.35
CA PRO A 165 -23.56 24.92 9.72
C PRO A 165 -23.09 26.04 10.65
N SER A 166 -23.78 26.22 11.78
CA SER A 166 -23.43 27.29 12.72
C SER A 166 -22.07 27.00 13.37
N GLN A 167 -21.38 28.05 13.83
CA GLN A 167 -20.05 27.93 14.41
C GLN A 167 -20.06 26.96 15.61
N GLY A 168 -19.27 25.88 15.52
CA GLY A 168 -19.17 24.84 16.56
C GLY A 168 -20.08 23.62 16.37
N GLU A 169 -20.90 23.57 15.31
CA GLU A 169 -21.66 22.37 14.96
C GLU A 169 -20.82 21.34 14.20
N PHE A 170 -21.14 20.06 14.41
CA PHE A 170 -20.53 18.97 13.64
C PHE A 170 -21.10 18.92 12.22
N VAL A 171 -20.20 18.88 11.25
CA VAL A 171 -20.51 18.63 9.84
C VAL A 171 -20.09 17.22 9.45
N LEU A 172 -20.86 16.61 8.55
CA LEU A 172 -20.50 15.36 7.90
C LEU A 172 -19.88 15.68 6.55
N LEU A 173 -18.57 15.47 6.44
CA LEU A 173 -17.91 15.41 5.15
C LEU A 173 -18.22 14.04 4.52
N VAL A 174 -18.81 14.06 3.32
CA VAL A 174 -19.24 12.86 2.61
C VAL A 174 -18.59 12.80 1.24
N GLY A 175 -17.79 11.76 1.02
CA GLY A 175 -17.34 11.33 -0.32
C GLY A 175 -18.12 10.09 -0.74
N GLY A 176 -18.87 10.19 -1.83
CA GLY A 176 -19.81 9.18 -2.29
C GLY A 176 -19.56 8.77 -3.74
N TRP A 177 -19.77 7.49 -4.01
CA TRP A 177 -19.64 6.93 -5.36
C TRP A 177 -20.92 6.22 -5.76
N GLN A 178 -21.26 6.37 -7.03
CA GLN A 178 -22.25 5.60 -7.73
C GLN A 178 -21.59 4.93 -8.94
N ASP A 179 -21.67 3.61 -8.99
CA ASP A 179 -21.01 2.84 -10.04
C ASP A 179 -21.77 1.53 -10.36
N LEU A 180 -21.38 0.88 -11.45
CA LEU A 180 -21.85 -0.44 -11.88
C LEU A 180 -20.73 -1.47 -11.70
N ILE A 181 -21.02 -2.58 -11.05
CA ILE A 181 -20.10 -3.72 -10.90
C ILE A 181 -20.62 -4.89 -11.75
N ARG A 182 -19.74 -5.48 -12.56
CA ARG A 182 -20.10 -6.63 -13.39
C ARG A 182 -20.12 -7.92 -12.53
N PRO A 183 -20.93 -8.92 -12.90
CA PRO A 183 -20.86 -10.23 -12.28
C PRO A 183 -19.43 -10.79 -12.31
N GLY A 184 -18.99 -11.41 -11.22
CA GLY A 184 -17.67 -12.02 -11.07
C GLY A 184 -16.51 -11.02 -11.04
N SER A 185 -16.79 -9.73 -10.78
CA SER A 185 -15.76 -8.68 -10.78
C SER A 185 -15.71 -7.91 -9.47
N SER A 186 -14.58 -7.25 -9.26
CA SER A 186 -14.33 -6.38 -8.11
C SER A 186 -13.99 -4.98 -8.58
N LYS A 187 -14.44 -3.97 -7.83
CA LYS A 187 -14.04 -2.57 -8.01
C LYS A 187 -13.44 -2.04 -6.72
N ARG A 188 -12.43 -1.19 -6.87
CA ARG A 188 -11.75 -0.56 -5.75
C ARG A 188 -12.09 0.91 -5.65
N PHE A 189 -12.24 1.34 -4.41
CA PHE A 189 -12.34 2.72 -4.02
C PHE A 189 -11.39 2.98 -2.87
N VAL A 190 -10.87 4.19 -2.79
CA VAL A 190 -9.78 4.54 -1.89
C VAL A 190 -10.15 5.82 -1.17
N THR A 191 -9.85 5.85 0.12
CA THR A 191 -9.90 7.07 0.90
C THR A 191 -8.62 7.23 1.68
N VAL A 192 -8.04 8.42 1.64
CA VAL A 192 -6.86 8.77 2.45
C VAL A 192 -7.25 9.87 3.42
N TYR A 193 -7.05 9.61 4.71
CA TYR A 193 -7.20 10.61 5.76
C TYR A 193 -5.84 10.93 6.37
N GLY A 194 -5.54 12.20 6.58
CA GLY A 194 -4.29 12.60 7.22
C GLY A 194 -4.31 14.04 7.70
N ALA A 195 -3.20 14.45 8.29
CA ALA A 195 -2.97 15.83 8.71
C ALA A 195 -1.52 16.25 8.49
N VAL A 196 -1.32 17.52 8.17
CA VAL A 196 -0.02 18.17 8.00
C VAL A 196 0.00 19.51 8.69
N ASP A 197 1.19 19.96 9.05
CA ASP A 197 1.39 21.31 9.57
C ASP A 197 1.29 22.35 8.45
N GLY A 198 0.84 23.55 8.77
CA GLY A 198 0.67 24.67 7.84
C GLY A 198 -0.68 24.73 7.13
N PHE A 199 -0.86 25.77 6.32
CA PHE A 199 -2.05 26.01 5.49
C PHE A 199 -2.02 25.13 4.22
N PRO A 200 -3.17 24.82 3.60
CA PRO A 200 -3.23 23.88 2.47
C PRO A 200 -2.60 24.43 1.17
N GLU A 201 -2.66 25.74 0.93
CA GLU A 201 -2.13 26.36 -0.28
C GLU A 201 -0.61 26.24 -0.35
N GLY A 202 -0.10 25.57 -1.39
CA GLY A 202 1.34 25.39 -1.58
C GLY A 202 2.01 24.48 -0.54
N ASN A 203 1.23 23.72 0.24
CA ASN A 203 1.76 22.85 1.28
C ASN A 203 2.52 21.67 0.70
N LYS A 204 3.85 21.69 0.87
CA LYS A 204 4.74 20.64 0.36
C LYS A 204 4.51 19.30 1.04
N ASP A 205 4.14 19.29 2.32
CA ASP A 205 3.91 18.06 3.07
C ASP A 205 2.57 17.43 2.67
N LEU A 206 1.52 18.23 2.44
CA LEU A 206 0.26 17.74 1.88
C LEU A 206 0.49 17.09 0.52
N LYS A 207 1.19 17.80 -0.38
CA LYS A 207 1.51 17.27 -1.70
C LYS A 207 2.35 16.00 -1.60
N TYR A 208 3.37 15.99 -0.75
CA TYR A 208 4.19 14.82 -0.50
C TYR A 208 3.34 13.63 -0.04
N GLN A 209 2.49 13.79 0.97
CA GLN A 209 1.64 12.70 1.46
C GLN A 209 0.68 12.16 0.39
N LEU A 210 0.06 13.05 -0.40
CA LEU A 210 -0.82 12.65 -1.50
C LEU A 210 -0.05 11.92 -2.61
N ASP A 211 1.10 12.45 -3.02
CA ASP A 211 1.93 11.84 -4.06
C ASP A 211 2.42 10.45 -3.64
N ARG A 212 2.75 10.21 -2.36
CA ARG A 212 3.14 8.86 -1.88
C ARG A 212 2.06 7.80 -2.13
N VAL A 213 0.80 8.19 -2.16
CA VAL A 213 -0.32 7.29 -2.44
C VAL A 213 -0.68 7.30 -3.93
N PHE A 214 -0.90 8.48 -4.50
CA PHE A 214 -1.54 8.68 -5.80
C PHE A 214 -0.57 8.87 -6.97
N ASN A 215 0.66 9.31 -6.70
CA ASN A 215 1.71 9.56 -7.69
C ASN A 215 3.08 9.12 -7.15
N PRO A 216 3.23 7.85 -6.73
CA PRO A 216 4.44 7.41 -6.04
C PRO A 216 5.64 7.48 -6.99
N TRP A 217 6.84 7.61 -6.43
CA TRP A 217 8.06 7.20 -7.15
C TRP A 217 7.82 5.78 -7.65
N GLY A 218 7.95 5.56 -8.97
CA GLY A 218 7.53 4.32 -9.62
C GLY A 218 8.70 3.43 -10.01
N LEU A 219 8.40 2.16 -10.32
CA LEU A 219 9.39 1.18 -10.77
C LEU A 219 10.10 1.58 -12.07
N ARG A 220 9.41 2.27 -12.98
CA ARG A 220 10.03 2.78 -14.22
C ARG A 220 11.21 3.69 -13.90
N ASP A 221 10.99 4.67 -13.03
CA ASP A 221 12.01 5.63 -12.61
C ASP A 221 13.12 4.94 -11.82
N ALA A 222 12.76 4.00 -10.94
CA ALA A 222 13.71 3.27 -10.12
C ALA A 222 14.68 2.43 -10.97
N LEU A 223 14.19 1.69 -11.97
CA LEU A 223 15.04 0.87 -12.82
C LEU A 223 16.04 1.67 -13.67
N THR A 224 15.81 2.98 -13.83
CA THR A 224 16.71 3.91 -14.55
C THR A 224 17.43 4.88 -13.61
N ALA A 225 17.22 4.80 -12.30
CA ALA A 225 17.79 5.72 -11.34
C ALA A 225 19.29 5.48 -11.12
N GLU A 226 19.99 6.53 -10.71
CA GLU A 226 21.34 6.39 -10.17
C GLU A 226 21.29 5.94 -8.72
N TYR A 227 22.16 5.00 -8.37
CA TYR A 227 22.25 4.40 -7.06
C TYR A 227 23.62 4.64 -6.44
N ARG A 228 23.64 4.97 -5.15
CA ARG A 228 24.87 5.20 -4.39
C ARG A 228 25.36 3.95 -3.68
N TRP A 229 24.42 3.12 -3.22
CA TRP A 229 24.70 1.92 -2.44
C TRP A 229 24.02 0.69 -3.02
N ILE A 230 24.72 -0.44 -2.94
CA ILE A 230 24.14 -1.78 -2.89
C ILE A 230 24.24 -2.21 -1.43
N LEU A 231 23.10 -2.39 -0.77
CA LEU A 231 23.00 -2.87 0.59
C LEU A 231 22.73 -4.37 0.60
N VAL A 232 23.57 -5.11 1.32
CA VAL A 232 23.46 -6.57 1.44
C VAL A 232 23.68 -7.01 2.88
N GLY A 233 23.14 -8.16 3.25
CA GLY A 233 23.37 -8.75 4.57
C GLY A 233 24.83 -9.04 4.86
N ARG A 234 25.31 -8.68 6.05
CA ARG A 234 26.70 -8.95 6.47
C ARG A 234 27.08 -10.43 6.40
N ASN A 235 26.14 -11.33 6.66
CA ASN A 235 26.36 -12.78 6.66
C ASN A 235 25.84 -13.49 5.40
N ALA A 236 25.36 -12.73 4.40
CA ALA A 236 24.71 -13.27 3.21
C ALA A 236 25.71 -13.44 2.05
N GLU A 237 26.63 -14.41 2.14
CA GLU A 237 27.75 -14.58 1.20
C GLU A 237 27.31 -14.74 -0.27
N LYS A 238 26.24 -15.49 -0.52
CA LYS A 238 25.70 -15.71 -1.87
C LYS A 238 25.10 -14.43 -2.46
N ASP A 239 24.37 -13.67 -1.65
CA ASP A 239 23.81 -12.37 -2.06
C ASP A 239 24.90 -11.32 -2.23
N PHE A 240 25.97 -11.36 -1.40
CA PHE A 240 27.14 -10.51 -1.57
C PHE A 240 27.88 -10.80 -2.89
N THR A 241 27.95 -12.07 -3.30
CA THR A 241 28.47 -12.43 -4.62
C THR A 241 27.63 -11.83 -5.74
N THR A 242 26.30 -11.89 -5.62
CA THR A 242 25.38 -11.22 -6.56
C THR A 242 25.60 -9.70 -6.58
N ALA A 243 25.77 -9.07 -5.41
CA ALA A 243 26.04 -7.65 -5.28
C ALA A 243 27.34 -7.23 -5.98
N LYS A 244 28.41 -8.04 -5.90
CA LYS A 244 29.68 -7.79 -6.60
C LYS A 244 29.51 -7.81 -8.13
N ILE A 245 28.73 -8.77 -8.65
CA ILE A 245 28.43 -8.86 -10.09
C ILE A 245 27.59 -7.66 -10.55
N LEU A 246 26.61 -7.24 -9.75
CA LEU A 246 25.82 -6.05 -10.07
C LEU A 246 26.70 -4.79 -10.04
N LYS A 247 27.54 -4.64 -9.01
CA LYS A 247 28.50 -3.52 -8.89
C LYS A 247 29.38 -3.42 -10.12
N SER A 248 29.88 -4.53 -10.68
CA SER A 248 30.75 -4.47 -11.87
C SER A 248 30.04 -3.98 -13.14
N LYS A 249 28.69 -3.94 -13.15
CA LYS A 249 27.89 -3.39 -14.25
C LYS A 249 27.52 -1.91 -14.06
N MET A 250 27.81 -1.32 -12.91
CA MET A 250 27.34 0.02 -12.53
C MET A 250 28.51 0.92 -12.13
N VAL A 251 28.47 2.18 -12.58
CA VAL A 251 29.51 3.18 -12.26
C VAL A 251 29.12 3.92 -10.97
N ASN A 252 30.11 4.30 -10.16
CA ASN A 252 29.94 5.13 -8.94
C ASN A 252 29.05 4.54 -7.83
N ILE A 253 28.74 3.24 -7.86
CA ILE A 253 28.00 2.56 -6.80
C ILE A 253 28.95 1.82 -5.84
N ARG A 254 28.59 1.78 -4.55
CA ARG A 254 29.36 1.13 -3.49
C ARG A 254 28.59 -0.02 -2.89
N VAL A 255 29.29 -1.03 -2.40
CA VAL A 255 28.65 -2.09 -1.61
C VAL A 255 28.86 -1.74 -0.13
N GLY A 256 27.79 -1.85 0.65
CA GLY A 256 27.81 -1.74 2.10
C GLY A 256 27.01 -2.86 2.73
N PHE A 257 27.39 -3.27 3.92
CA PHE A 257 26.65 -4.26 4.69
C PHE A 257 25.58 -3.60 5.55
N ASP A 258 24.55 -4.35 5.92
CA ASP A 258 23.58 -3.92 6.92
C ASP A 258 24.24 -3.65 8.28
N GLY A 259 25.13 -4.55 8.71
CA GLY A 259 25.93 -4.43 9.93
C GLY A 259 27.43 -4.60 9.71
N VAL A 260 28.22 -4.47 10.78
CA VAL A 260 29.66 -4.74 10.72
C VAL A 260 29.88 -6.23 10.45
N ASN A 261 30.69 -6.54 9.43
CA ASN A 261 31.16 -7.89 9.12
C ASN A 261 32.60 -8.08 9.65
N PRO A 262 32.85 -9.01 10.58
CA PRO A 262 34.18 -9.22 11.14
C PRO A 262 35.19 -9.79 10.14
N ASN A 263 34.72 -10.48 9.10
CA ASN A 263 35.57 -11.10 8.07
C ASN A 263 35.93 -10.14 6.93
N LEU A 264 35.17 -9.05 6.78
CA LEU A 264 35.34 -8.03 5.74
C LEU A 264 35.15 -6.62 6.32
N PRO A 265 35.98 -6.22 7.31
CA PRO A 265 35.82 -4.97 8.05
C PRO A 265 35.99 -3.70 7.18
N GLU A 266 36.60 -3.82 6.00
CA GLU A 266 36.77 -2.75 5.03
C GLU A 266 35.46 -2.35 4.32
N ILE A 267 34.44 -3.22 4.35
CA ILE A 267 33.14 -2.92 3.76
C ILE A 267 32.27 -2.21 4.82
N PRO A 268 31.81 -0.98 4.55
CA PRO A 268 31.13 -0.18 5.56
C PRO A 268 29.76 -0.75 5.92
N ALA A 269 29.43 -0.70 7.21
CA ALA A 269 28.06 -0.91 7.69
C ALA A 269 27.21 0.34 7.46
N LEU A 270 25.98 0.15 6.96
CA LEU A 270 25.06 1.22 6.56
C LEU A 270 23.93 1.47 7.56
N LEU A 271 23.50 0.46 8.33
CA LEU A 271 22.56 0.70 9.43
C LEU A 271 23.27 1.11 10.71
N MET A 272 22.56 1.88 11.52
CA MET A 272 23.00 2.33 12.82
C MET A 272 22.79 1.20 13.83
N LEU A 273 23.86 0.90 14.57
CA LEU A 273 23.79 0.18 15.82
C LEU A 273 23.52 1.24 16.90
N SER A 274 22.44 1.12 17.66
CA SER A 274 22.52 1.59 19.04
C SER A 274 23.66 0.81 19.72
N LEU A 275 24.19 1.33 20.84
CA LEU A 275 25.36 0.74 21.50
C LEU A 275 25.26 -0.77 21.77
N GLU A 276 24.05 -1.35 21.75
CA GLU A 276 23.78 -2.77 22.00
C GLU A 276 22.86 -3.47 20.97
N ASP A 277 22.12 -2.75 20.12
CA ASP A 277 21.16 -3.34 19.18
C ASP A 277 20.91 -2.49 17.91
N TYR A 278 20.44 -3.11 16.83
CA TYR A 278 20.04 -2.45 15.58
C TYR A 278 18.70 -1.71 15.68
N TYR A 279 17.89 -2.06 16.66
CA TYR A 279 16.56 -1.51 16.89
C TYR A 279 16.60 -0.41 17.94
N ASP A 280 15.77 0.63 17.76
CA ASP A 280 15.46 1.55 18.84
C ASP A 280 14.45 0.94 19.84
N SER A 281 14.13 1.69 20.91
CA SER A 281 13.25 1.24 21.99
C SER A 281 11.82 0.88 21.58
N ILE A 282 11.43 1.19 20.34
CA ILE A 282 10.12 0.85 19.77
C ILE A 282 10.24 -0.06 18.55
N GLY A 283 11.39 -0.75 18.40
CA GLY A 283 11.62 -1.78 17.41
C GLY A 283 11.97 -1.28 16.01
N ARG A 284 12.40 -0.01 15.85
CA ARG A 284 12.72 0.54 14.53
C ARG A 284 14.19 0.42 14.18
N LEU A 285 14.44 -0.06 12.96
CA LEU A 285 15.74 0.05 12.30
C LEU A 285 16.02 1.46 11.79
N HIS A 286 17.29 1.87 11.74
CA HIS A 286 17.70 3.19 11.24
C HIS A 286 18.94 3.11 10.36
N PHE A 287 18.94 3.87 9.27
CA PHE A 287 20.17 4.10 8.51
C PHE A 287 21.08 5.10 9.22
N LYS A 288 22.39 4.93 9.07
CA LYS A 288 23.34 5.99 9.42
C LYS A 288 23.08 7.22 8.55
N THR A 289 23.41 8.41 9.06
CA THR A 289 23.43 9.62 8.23
C THR A 289 24.52 9.50 7.16
N THR A 290 25.71 9.08 7.56
CA THR A 290 26.87 8.87 6.67
C THR A 290 27.61 7.60 7.04
N SER A 291 28.32 7.02 6.07
CA SER A 291 29.27 5.93 6.29
C SER A 291 30.49 6.18 5.40
N VAL A 292 31.70 6.07 5.96
CA VAL A 292 32.98 6.41 5.28
C VAL A 292 32.95 7.76 4.55
N GLY A 293 32.35 8.78 5.19
CA GLY A 293 32.24 10.14 4.63
C GLY A 293 31.20 10.31 3.52
N ILE A 294 30.38 9.28 3.25
CA ILE A 294 29.42 9.27 2.15
C ILE A 294 27.99 9.21 2.73
N PRO A 295 27.05 10.02 2.23
CA PRO A 295 25.65 9.97 2.66
C PRO A 295 25.04 8.57 2.49
N VAL A 296 24.28 8.12 3.49
CA VAL A 296 23.51 6.87 3.46
C VAL A 296 22.02 7.19 3.53
N ALA A 297 21.54 7.76 4.65
CA ALA A 297 20.19 8.31 4.71
C ALA A 297 20.00 9.40 3.62
N GLY A 298 18.85 9.39 2.96
CA GLY A 298 18.56 10.25 1.81
C GLY A 298 19.16 9.80 0.47
N SER A 299 19.89 8.68 0.43
CA SER A 299 20.44 8.14 -0.82
C SER A 299 19.53 7.09 -1.46
N ASN A 300 19.67 6.94 -2.78
CA ASN A 300 19.14 5.79 -3.51
C ASN A 300 20.05 4.57 -3.28
N MET A 301 19.45 3.42 -2.95
CA MET A 301 20.15 2.15 -2.76
C MET A 301 19.41 0.96 -3.40
N ILE A 302 20.17 -0.02 -3.85
CA ILE A 302 19.66 -1.34 -4.25
C ILE A 302 19.84 -2.26 -3.05
N VAL A 303 18.77 -2.87 -2.57
CA VAL A 303 18.78 -3.74 -1.40
C VAL A 303 18.62 -5.18 -1.88
N ILE A 304 19.63 -6.01 -1.63
CA ILE A 304 19.68 -7.40 -2.13
C ILE A 304 19.51 -8.38 -0.98
N GLY A 305 18.62 -9.36 -1.16
CA GLY A 305 18.32 -10.39 -0.15
C GLY A 305 17.05 -10.06 0.64
N SER A 306 16.34 -11.08 1.12
CA SER A 306 15.08 -10.89 1.86
C SER A 306 15.34 -10.38 3.28
N LEU A 307 14.27 -10.08 4.04
CA LEU A 307 14.41 -9.66 5.45
C LEU A 307 15.12 -10.67 6.35
N TYR A 308 15.17 -11.95 5.97
CA TYR A 308 15.92 -12.98 6.72
C TYR A 308 17.42 -12.94 6.46
N ALA A 309 17.83 -12.30 5.36
CA ALA A 309 19.23 -12.20 4.96
C ALA A 309 19.78 -10.79 5.18
N ASN A 310 18.93 -9.75 5.14
CA ASN A 310 19.34 -8.35 5.08
C ASN A 310 18.37 -7.44 5.85
N MET A 311 18.88 -6.76 6.86
CA MET A 311 18.08 -5.84 7.69
C MET A 311 17.59 -4.60 6.92
N GLY A 312 18.23 -4.27 5.80
CA GLY A 312 17.70 -3.26 4.87
C GLY A 312 16.35 -3.65 4.28
N SER A 313 16.15 -4.92 3.95
CA SER A 313 14.87 -5.41 3.43
C SER A 313 13.81 -5.45 4.51
N GLU A 314 14.18 -5.73 5.76
CA GLU A 314 13.28 -5.57 6.91
C GLU A 314 12.85 -4.12 7.10
N TYR A 315 13.80 -3.18 7.05
CA TYR A 315 13.53 -1.75 7.12
C TYR A 315 12.54 -1.31 6.03
N PHE A 316 12.76 -1.73 4.78
CA PHE A 316 11.90 -1.34 3.66
C PHE A 316 10.59 -2.13 3.58
N ASN A 317 10.41 -3.22 4.33
CA ASN A 317 9.13 -3.91 4.43
C ASN A 317 8.04 -2.93 4.89
N ASP A 318 8.33 -2.06 5.85
CA ASP A 318 7.40 -1.01 6.31
C ASP A 318 6.99 0.02 5.23
N PHE A 319 7.70 0.10 4.10
CA PHE A 319 7.54 1.15 3.08
C PHE A 319 7.19 0.64 1.68
N THR A 320 7.28 -0.66 1.44
CA THR A 320 6.97 -1.33 0.18
C THR A 320 5.49 -1.68 0.09
N ASP A 321 4.94 -1.87 -1.12
CA ASP A 321 3.53 -2.25 -1.25
C ASP A 321 3.31 -3.75 -1.06
N VAL A 322 4.22 -4.57 -1.62
CA VAL A 322 4.21 -6.02 -1.40
C VAL A 322 5.09 -6.34 -0.21
N LEU A 323 4.45 -6.84 0.84
CA LEU A 323 5.07 -7.14 2.12
C LEU A 323 5.40 -8.61 2.24
N LEU A 324 6.51 -8.90 2.91
CA LEU A 324 6.67 -10.18 3.55
C LEU A 324 5.98 -10.15 4.91
N VAL A 325 5.09 -11.13 5.13
CA VAL A 325 4.33 -11.27 6.36
C VAL A 325 4.47 -12.69 6.90
N GLN A 326 4.55 -12.79 8.21
CA GLN A 326 4.44 -14.05 8.93
C GLN A 326 3.00 -14.14 9.42
N TYR A 327 2.18 -14.90 8.70
CA TYR A 327 0.76 -15.00 9.04
C TYR A 327 0.56 -16.09 10.09
N VAL A 328 0.14 -15.68 11.29
CA VAL A 328 -0.30 -16.57 12.37
C VAL A 328 -1.80 -16.37 12.51
N ARG A 329 -2.59 -17.29 11.95
CA ARG A 329 -4.03 -17.32 12.25
C ARG A 329 -4.21 -18.14 13.52
N GLU A 330 -4.38 -17.47 14.65
CA GLU A 330 -4.95 -18.09 15.84
C GLU A 330 -6.47 -18.23 15.64
N ASP A 331 -6.90 -19.30 14.98
CA ASP A 331 -8.28 -19.79 15.13
C ASP A 331 -8.23 -21.08 15.97
N PRO A 332 -9.25 -21.34 16.82
CA PRO A 332 -9.22 -22.46 17.75
C PRO A 332 -9.50 -23.74 16.96
N LEU A 333 -8.47 -24.57 16.70
CA LEU A 333 -8.48 -26.03 16.54
C LEU A 333 -7.03 -26.50 16.22
N PRO A 334 -6.65 -27.73 16.60
CA PRO A 334 -5.45 -27.95 17.41
C PRO A 334 -4.13 -28.06 16.63
N ILE A 335 -3.09 -27.50 17.26
CA ILE A 335 -1.72 -28.04 17.41
C ILE A 335 -1.09 -28.54 16.11
N TYR A 336 -0.62 -27.61 15.27
CA TYR A 336 0.75 -27.54 14.74
C TYR A 336 0.95 -26.12 14.15
N SER A 337 1.55 -25.21 14.92
CA SER A 337 1.94 -23.88 14.44
C SER A 337 3.08 -24.01 13.43
N THR A 338 2.77 -24.14 12.15
CA THR A 338 3.73 -23.92 11.07
C THR A 338 3.57 -22.49 10.60
N HIS A 339 4.41 -21.58 11.09
CA HIS A 339 4.48 -20.21 10.58
C HIS A 339 4.66 -20.25 9.05
N LYS A 340 3.68 -19.74 8.30
CA LYS A 340 3.80 -19.60 6.84
C LYS A 340 4.34 -18.22 6.53
N ILE A 341 5.44 -18.20 5.80
CA ILE A 341 6.04 -16.99 5.22
C ILE A 341 5.32 -16.71 3.91
N LEU A 342 4.66 -15.56 3.83
CA LEU A 342 3.77 -15.23 2.72
C LEU A 342 4.12 -13.84 2.17
N LEU A 343 3.88 -13.67 0.87
CA LEU A 343 3.77 -12.33 0.28
C LEU A 343 2.33 -11.85 0.43
N TYR A 344 2.15 -10.63 0.89
CA TYR A 344 0.86 -9.95 0.93
C TYR A 344 0.94 -8.62 0.21
N ALA A 345 0.04 -8.42 -0.76
CA ALA A 345 -0.09 -7.18 -1.52
C ALA A 345 -1.47 -6.59 -1.19
N PRO A 346 -1.57 -5.55 -0.33
CA PRO A 346 -2.84 -4.88 -0.03
C PRO A 346 -3.52 -4.34 -1.28
N SER A 347 -2.70 -3.93 -2.25
CA SER A 347 -3.15 -3.39 -3.52
C SER A 347 -3.66 -4.46 -4.50
N SER A 348 -3.50 -5.75 -4.22
CA SER A 348 -4.00 -6.80 -5.10
C SER A 348 -5.51 -6.99 -4.92
N LEU A 349 -6.27 -6.94 -6.02
CA LEU A 349 -7.72 -7.21 -5.98
C LEU A 349 -8.02 -8.66 -5.60
N LYS A 350 -7.08 -9.58 -5.86
CA LYS A 350 -7.17 -10.96 -5.38
C LYS A 350 -7.19 -11.01 -3.85
N ASN A 351 -6.52 -10.06 -3.19
CA ASN A 351 -6.34 -10.03 -1.73
C ASN A 351 -5.92 -11.41 -1.18
N GLN A 352 -5.01 -12.09 -1.89
CA GLN A 352 -4.53 -13.42 -1.53
C GLN A 352 -3.09 -13.35 -1.04
N PHE A 353 -2.80 -14.16 -0.03
CA PHE A 353 -1.44 -14.44 0.36
C PHE A 353 -0.80 -15.37 -0.69
N THR A 354 0.29 -14.91 -1.30
CA THR A 354 1.07 -15.76 -2.19
C THR A 354 2.07 -16.55 -1.35
N THR A 355 1.98 -17.88 -1.39
CA THR A 355 2.96 -18.75 -0.74
C THR A 355 4.32 -18.58 -1.40
N LEU A 356 5.32 -18.17 -0.63
CA LEU A 356 6.70 -18.10 -1.08
C LEU A 356 7.27 -19.51 -1.21
N LYS A 357 7.84 -19.79 -2.38
CA LYS A 357 8.50 -21.05 -2.70
C LYS A 357 9.58 -20.80 -3.74
N GLU A 358 10.39 -21.82 -3.99
CA GLU A 358 11.41 -21.78 -5.04
C GLU A 358 10.84 -21.30 -6.37
N GLY A 359 11.60 -20.45 -7.05
CA GLY A 359 11.18 -19.83 -8.30
C GLY A 359 10.25 -18.64 -8.13
N ILE A 360 10.11 -18.05 -6.93
CA ILE A 360 9.40 -16.77 -6.73
C ILE A 360 10.39 -15.69 -6.26
N ALA A 361 10.30 -14.53 -6.89
CA ALA A 361 11.08 -13.34 -6.54
C ALA A 361 10.21 -12.08 -6.53
N LEU A 362 10.65 -11.10 -5.73
CA LEU A 362 10.05 -9.79 -5.57
C LEU A 362 11.05 -8.72 -5.98
N ILE A 363 10.56 -7.75 -6.76
CA ILE A 363 11.22 -6.47 -6.97
C ILE A 363 10.25 -5.41 -6.46
N SER A 364 10.65 -4.65 -5.45
CA SER A 364 9.78 -3.63 -4.85
C SER A 364 10.55 -2.38 -4.53
N ILE A 365 9.89 -1.24 -4.58
CA ILE A 365 10.48 0.03 -4.16
C ILE A 365 9.84 0.56 -2.88
N GLY A 366 10.66 1.22 -2.07
CA GLY A 366 10.26 1.89 -0.84
C GLY A 366 10.97 3.22 -0.71
N GLN A 367 10.30 4.22 -0.13
CA GLN A 367 10.91 5.51 0.20
C GLN A 367 10.53 5.90 1.63
N ASP A 368 11.54 6.23 2.43
CA ASP A 368 11.36 6.70 3.79
C ASP A 368 11.09 8.23 3.83
N PRO A 369 10.75 8.79 5.01
CA PRO A 369 10.54 10.23 5.16
C PRO A 369 11.82 11.07 5.00
N ASN A 370 13.00 10.47 5.16
CA ASN A 370 14.28 11.16 5.00
C ASN A 370 14.71 11.23 3.51
N GLY A 371 13.92 10.65 2.61
CA GLY A 371 14.22 10.59 1.18
C GLY A 371 15.08 9.40 0.76
N THR A 372 15.43 8.49 1.68
CA THR A 372 16.12 7.25 1.36
C THR A 372 15.22 6.38 0.49
N ARG A 373 15.73 5.92 -0.65
CA ARG A 373 14.97 5.19 -1.66
C ARG A 373 15.60 3.82 -1.88
N GLY A 374 14.86 2.75 -1.59
CA GLY A 374 15.30 1.38 -1.77
C GLY A 374 14.66 0.75 -3.00
N LEU A 375 15.46 0.17 -3.90
CA LEU A 375 15.02 -0.87 -4.84
C LEU A 375 15.37 -2.22 -4.23
N CYS A 376 14.38 -2.85 -3.59
CA CYS A 376 14.53 -4.12 -2.90
C CYS A 376 14.33 -5.27 -3.89
N VAL A 377 15.31 -6.15 -3.99
CA VAL A 377 15.31 -7.29 -4.91
C VAL A 377 15.72 -8.54 -4.16
N TRP A 378 14.80 -9.50 -4.09
CA TRP A 378 15.05 -10.76 -3.39
C TRP A 378 14.12 -11.86 -3.88
N GLY A 379 14.54 -13.11 -3.72
CA GLY A 379 13.70 -14.27 -3.94
C GLY A 379 13.72 -15.22 -2.75
N TRP A 380 13.01 -16.34 -2.90
CA TRP A 380 12.94 -17.36 -1.84
C TRP A 380 14.32 -17.91 -1.48
N THR A 381 15.14 -18.21 -2.48
CA THR A 381 16.53 -18.65 -2.32
C THR A 381 17.51 -17.60 -2.84
N ALA A 382 18.78 -17.71 -2.45
CA ALA A 382 19.85 -16.90 -3.05
C ALA A 382 19.97 -17.09 -4.57
N LYS A 383 19.58 -18.27 -5.10
CA LYS A 383 19.50 -18.52 -6.54
C LYS A 383 18.39 -17.68 -7.19
N ASP A 384 17.22 -17.60 -6.56
CA ASP A 384 16.11 -16.75 -7.01
C ASP A 384 16.52 -15.27 -6.98
N THR A 385 17.13 -14.82 -5.87
CA THR A 385 17.69 -13.46 -5.73
C THR A 385 18.67 -13.15 -6.85
N TYR A 386 19.63 -14.04 -7.13
CA TYR A 386 20.59 -13.88 -8.21
C TYR A 386 19.92 -13.61 -9.56
N TYR A 387 18.98 -14.47 -9.95
CA TYR A 387 18.30 -14.32 -11.25
C TYR A 387 17.37 -13.11 -11.30
N ALA A 388 16.75 -12.73 -10.18
CA ALA A 388 15.95 -11.52 -10.09
C ALA A 388 16.80 -10.24 -10.26
N VAL A 389 17.97 -10.17 -9.60
CA VAL A 389 18.90 -9.04 -9.77
C VAL A 389 19.44 -9.00 -11.20
N MET A 390 19.81 -10.14 -11.77
CA MET A 390 20.28 -10.22 -13.15
C MET A 390 19.18 -9.96 -14.19
N ALA A 391 17.92 -9.91 -13.80
CA ALA A 391 16.81 -9.54 -14.67
C ALA A 391 16.55 -8.02 -14.72
N LEU A 392 17.13 -7.22 -13.81
CA LEU A 392 16.85 -5.78 -13.75
C LEU A 392 17.12 -5.06 -15.07
N ASP A 393 18.20 -5.42 -15.77
CA ASP A 393 18.57 -4.85 -17.08
C ASP A 393 17.77 -5.44 -18.27
N ARG A 394 16.91 -6.43 -18.01
CA ARG A 394 16.09 -7.14 -19.01
C ARG A 394 14.60 -6.80 -18.92
N ILE A 395 14.17 -6.11 -17.86
CA ILE A 395 12.78 -5.69 -17.71
C ILE A 395 12.50 -4.51 -18.64
N ASP A 396 11.57 -4.69 -19.59
CA ASP A 396 11.12 -3.60 -20.47
C ASP A 396 10.28 -2.59 -19.67
N THR A 397 10.89 -1.47 -19.30
CA THR A 397 10.27 -0.41 -18.49
C THR A 397 9.02 0.18 -19.14
N ARG A 398 8.92 0.16 -20.48
CA ARG A 398 7.73 0.64 -21.22
C ARG A 398 6.49 -0.22 -20.99
N LYS A 399 6.66 -1.47 -20.54
CA LYS A 399 5.57 -2.41 -20.25
C LYS A 399 5.13 -2.39 -18.78
N ILE A 400 5.82 -1.64 -17.91
CA ILE A 400 5.45 -1.49 -16.51
C ILE A 400 4.28 -0.50 -16.44
N PRO A 401 3.17 -0.77 -15.75
CA PRO A 401 2.09 0.20 -15.58
C PRO A 401 2.52 1.46 -14.82
N ASP A 402 1.87 2.60 -15.10
CA ASP A 402 2.07 3.82 -14.31
C ASP A 402 1.61 3.60 -12.85
N GLY A 403 2.35 4.17 -11.90
CA GLY A 403 2.09 3.98 -10.46
C GLY A 403 2.50 2.62 -9.90
N ALA A 404 3.04 1.69 -10.70
CA ALA A 404 3.55 0.42 -10.20
C ALA A 404 4.80 0.61 -9.33
N THR A 405 4.78 0.03 -8.14
CA THR A 405 5.84 0.08 -7.12
C THR A 405 6.45 -1.29 -6.82
N SER A 406 5.80 -2.39 -7.24
CA SER A 406 6.31 -3.74 -7.03
C SER A 406 6.00 -4.68 -8.21
N ILE A 407 6.83 -5.71 -8.39
CA ILE A 407 6.67 -6.79 -9.38
C ILE A 407 6.89 -8.11 -8.68
N ILE A 408 5.93 -9.03 -8.80
CA ILE A 408 6.09 -10.42 -8.42
C ILE A 408 6.49 -11.20 -9.66
N ILE A 409 7.59 -11.95 -9.57
CA ILE A 409 8.19 -12.70 -10.67
C ILE A 409 8.20 -14.18 -10.33
N LYS A 410 7.90 -15.01 -11.35
CA LYS A 410 8.10 -16.45 -11.34
C LYS A 410 9.24 -16.84 -12.26
N LEU A 411 10.19 -17.60 -11.73
CA LEU A 411 11.33 -18.19 -12.42
C LEU A 411 11.04 -19.67 -12.71
N ASP A 412 11.21 -20.07 -13.97
CA ASP A 412 11.04 -21.45 -14.44
C ASP A 412 12.40 -22.11 -14.67
N TYR A 413 12.88 -22.84 -13.68
CA TYR A 413 14.19 -23.52 -13.74
C TYR A 413 14.23 -24.73 -14.68
N THR A 414 13.12 -25.10 -15.32
CA THR A 414 13.13 -26.08 -16.42
C THR A 414 13.59 -25.47 -17.74
N LYS A 415 13.68 -24.14 -17.80
CA LYS A 415 14.13 -23.37 -18.97
C LYS A 415 15.57 -22.90 -18.78
N ALA A 416 16.28 -22.72 -19.89
CA ALA A 416 17.60 -22.10 -19.87
C ALA A 416 17.49 -20.67 -19.30
N PRO A 417 18.44 -20.21 -18.47
CA PRO A 417 18.40 -18.87 -17.89
C PRO A 417 18.16 -17.78 -18.93
N PHE A 418 17.12 -16.98 -18.69
CA PHE A 418 16.67 -15.87 -19.54
C PHE A 418 16.25 -16.22 -20.97
N SER A 419 16.05 -17.51 -21.28
CA SER A 419 15.29 -17.90 -22.48
C SER A 419 13.81 -17.52 -22.33
N GLU A 420 13.07 -17.54 -23.43
CA GLU A 420 11.64 -17.26 -23.42
C GLU A 420 10.90 -18.15 -22.39
N GLY A 421 10.12 -17.52 -21.52
CA GLY A 421 9.37 -18.20 -20.47
C GLY A 421 10.16 -18.53 -19.20
N PHE A 422 11.48 -18.32 -19.15
CA PHE A 422 12.26 -18.45 -17.90
C PHE A 422 11.77 -17.47 -16.84
N LEU A 423 11.59 -16.21 -17.22
CA LEU A 423 11.09 -15.15 -16.33
C LEU A 423 9.67 -14.78 -16.74
N LYS A 424 8.72 -14.97 -15.82
CA LYS A 424 7.31 -14.58 -16.01
C LYS A 424 6.92 -13.58 -14.94
N ILE A 425 6.40 -12.43 -15.36
CA ILE A 425 5.80 -11.46 -14.44
C ILE A 425 4.42 -11.98 -14.08
N VAL A 426 4.20 -12.19 -12.78
CA VAL A 426 2.94 -12.69 -12.22
C VAL A 426 1.97 -11.52 -12.04
N GLU A 427 2.45 -10.45 -11.42
CA GLU A 427 1.63 -9.29 -11.08
C GLU A 427 2.50 -8.05 -10.95
N TYR A 428 1.99 -6.92 -11.43
CA TYR A 428 2.47 -5.60 -11.02
C TYR A 428 1.58 -5.08 -9.91
N ASN A 429 2.17 -4.52 -8.87
CA ASN A 429 1.46 -3.92 -7.75
C ASN A 429 1.90 -2.46 -7.59
N GLY A 430 0.97 -1.59 -7.21
CA GLY A 430 1.17 -0.16 -6.91
C GLY A 430 0.48 0.19 -5.60
N THR A 431 0.58 1.42 -5.09
CA THR A 431 0.10 1.72 -3.72
C THR A 431 -1.41 1.47 -3.52
N ILE A 432 -2.21 1.58 -4.58
CA ILE A 432 -3.67 1.41 -4.50
C ILE A 432 -4.26 0.49 -5.56
N MET A 433 -3.46 -0.01 -6.50
CA MET A 433 -3.92 -0.84 -7.62
C MET A 433 -2.92 -1.94 -7.92
N SER A 434 -3.41 -3.09 -8.36
CA SER A 434 -2.60 -4.10 -9.02
C SER A 434 -3.06 -4.34 -10.46
N TRP A 435 -2.15 -4.90 -11.26
CA TRP A 435 -2.37 -5.23 -12.65
C TRP A 435 -1.92 -6.65 -12.93
N GLU A 436 -2.81 -7.43 -13.53
CA GLU A 436 -2.51 -8.77 -14.02
C GLU A 436 -2.14 -8.69 -15.50
N ARG A 437 -1.13 -9.46 -15.92
CA ARG A 437 -0.94 -9.72 -17.34
C ARG A 437 -1.97 -10.74 -17.78
N CYS A 438 -2.82 -10.35 -18.73
CA CYS A 438 -3.64 -11.27 -19.51
C CYS A 438 -2.77 -12.22 -20.33
#